data_AF-A0A1W9TL34-F1
#
_entry.id   AF-A0A1W9TL34-F1
#
_cell.length_a   1.000
_cell.length_b   1.000
_cell.length_c   1.000
_cell.angle_alpha   90.00
_cell.angle_beta   90.00
_cell.angle_gamma   90.00
#
_symmetry.space_group_name_H-M   'P 1'
#
loop_
_entity.id
_entity.type
_entity.pdbx_description
1 polymer ?
#
loop_
_entity_poly.entity_id
_entity_poly.type
_entity_poly.pdbx_seq_one_letter_code
_entity_poly.pdbx_strand_id
1 'polypeptide(L)'
;MRKPAFNKREWRISVLTKIIQCVFLIILVIFCGYALAEGPLILSLPDTQILEKPLRAELVFKLGSNKPNEDFYRLRSFTVDKKNGQIYILDTGNSRIQCFSKEGKFLFSFGRRGQGPGELSNNASKIKILSDGNIYVIDNRQRRINVYNLEGKFLFSGKTKFEFSTDTTSFSAFFNDIVLLNNVYYLSSFYLEENHKPIHISHKLGKVDSSFGTFVEPAVNQLKRISKLPHPDWWRMWYANSGITKLVAANKNEIIFSQAFPYLLIKYDAKGQVLKDIMGDVEFDTHHHVEYVSGKIGTIMRTYPSHTTGIVLDVSINRDNQVVVPYLNPEQDFFYIDIYDLDLNLISRYKMKNIIAVKKGEYIGMGDVMIDNDNNLYALVISEENYPQLVKYKLIFE
;
A
#
# COMPACT_ATOMS: atom_id res chain seq x y z
N MET A 1 68.51 -71.02 18.42
CA MET A 1 67.45 -70.00 18.33
C MET A 1 66.24 -70.63 17.64
N ARG A 2 65.12 -70.86 18.34
CA ARG A 2 63.90 -71.45 17.75
C ARG A 2 63.14 -70.36 16.96
N LYS A 3 62.80 -70.62 15.69
CA LYS A 3 61.92 -69.74 14.90
C LYS A 3 60.53 -69.68 15.56
N PRO A 4 59.87 -68.52 15.64
CA PRO A 4 58.52 -68.43 16.18
C PRO A 4 57.54 -69.22 15.29
N ALA A 5 56.67 -70.00 15.92
CA ALA A 5 55.66 -70.79 15.23
C ALA A 5 54.59 -69.87 14.62
N PHE A 6 54.39 -69.96 13.30
CA PHE A 6 53.36 -69.19 12.60
C PHE A 6 51.96 -69.72 12.97
N ASN A 7 51.23 -68.95 13.79
CA ASN A 7 49.89 -69.31 14.22
C ASN A 7 48.88 -69.01 13.09
N LYS A 8 48.60 -70.03 12.26
CA LYS A 8 47.66 -69.93 11.12
C LYS A 8 46.28 -69.38 11.51
N ARG A 9 45.84 -69.57 12.76
CA ARG A 9 44.51 -69.14 13.22
C ARG A 9 44.45 -67.62 13.44
N GLU A 10 45.47 -67.04 14.09
CA GLU A 10 45.58 -65.60 14.28
C GLU A 10 45.83 -64.85 12.97
N TRP A 11 46.64 -65.42 12.07
CA TRP A 11 46.82 -64.87 10.73
C TRP A 11 45.51 -64.85 9.93
N ARG A 12 44.73 -65.93 9.98
CA ARG A 12 43.40 -65.99 9.33
C ARG A 12 42.41 -64.99 9.92
N ILE A 13 42.39 -64.80 11.23
CA ILE A 13 41.53 -63.81 11.90
C ILE A 13 41.92 -62.39 11.50
N SER A 14 43.23 -62.08 11.45
CA SER A 14 43.75 -60.78 11.02
C SER A 14 43.44 -60.47 9.56
N VAL A 15 43.54 -61.47 8.68
CA VAL A 15 43.17 -61.34 7.26
C VAL A 15 41.65 -61.15 7.12
N LEU A 16 40.83 -61.90 7.86
CA LEU A 16 39.37 -61.72 7.84
C LEU A 16 38.95 -60.34 8.35
N THR A 17 39.57 -59.83 9.42
CA THR A 17 39.25 -58.49 9.96
C THR A 17 39.62 -57.40 8.97
N LYS A 18 40.76 -57.51 8.28
CA LYS A 18 41.13 -56.57 7.22
C LYS A 18 40.17 -56.62 6.02
N ILE A 19 39.72 -57.82 5.63
CA ILE A 19 38.74 -57.98 4.55
C ILE A 19 37.41 -57.34 4.94
N ILE A 20 36.91 -57.58 6.16
CA ILE A 20 35.67 -56.98 6.66
C ILE A 20 35.78 -55.45 6.73
N GLN A 21 36.92 -54.92 7.20
CA GLN A 21 37.18 -53.48 7.21
C GLN A 21 37.20 -52.88 5.80
N CYS A 22 37.82 -53.56 4.82
CA CYS A 22 37.81 -53.13 3.42
C CYS A 22 36.40 -53.17 2.81
N VAL A 23 35.62 -54.21 3.07
CA VAL A 23 34.23 -54.31 2.59
C VAL A 23 33.36 -53.23 3.20
N PHE A 24 33.54 -52.94 4.49
CA PHE A 24 32.82 -51.86 5.17
C PHE A 24 33.20 -50.48 4.59
N LEU A 25 34.48 -50.25 4.30
CA LEU A 25 34.95 -49.02 3.65
C LEU A 25 34.40 -48.86 2.23
N ILE A 26 34.34 -49.94 1.45
CA ILE A 26 33.76 -49.93 0.10
C ILE A 26 32.26 -49.62 0.17
N ILE A 27 31.52 -50.25 1.10
CA ILE A 27 30.10 -49.96 1.31
C ILE A 27 29.91 -48.50 1.74
N LEU A 28 30.78 -47.97 2.60
CA LEU A 28 30.71 -46.57 3.06
C LEU A 28 31.03 -45.58 1.94
N VAL A 29 31.96 -45.89 1.04
CA VAL A 29 32.26 -45.10 -0.16
C VAL A 29 31.10 -45.16 -1.16
N ILE A 30 30.47 -46.32 -1.35
CA ILE A 30 29.27 -46.47 -2.18
C ILE A 30 28.10 -45.68 -1.57
N PHE A 31 27.91 -45.74 -0.25
CA PHE A 31 26.85 -45.02 0.45
C PHE A 31 27.08 -43.50 0.44
N CYS A 32 28.33 -43.03 0.60
CA CYS A 32 28.69 -41.62 0.37
C CYS A 32 28.49 -41.23 -1.10
N GLY A 33 28.80 -42.10 -2.05
CA GLY A 33 28.54 -41.87 -3.47
C GLY A 33 27.05 -41.75 -3.78
N TYR A 34 26.19 -42.57 -3.15
CA TYR A 34 24.73 -42.50 -3.27
C TYR A 34 24.14 -41.28 -2.54
N ALA A 35 24.66 -40.92 -1.37
CA ALA A 35 24.26 -39.72 -0.63
C ALA A 35 24.69 -38.43 -1.34
N LEU A 36 25.74 -38.48 -2.16
CA LEU A 36 26.16 -37.39 -3.05
C LEU A 36 25.50 -37.46 -4.44
N ALA A 37 24.71 -38.50 -4.73
CA ALA A 37 24.02 -38.71 -6.00
C ALA A 37 22.55 -38.28 -5.99
N GLU A 38 22.05 -37.66 -4.92
CA GLU A 38 20.79 -36.91 -4.95
C GLU A 38 20.98 -35.55 -5.65
N GLY A 39 21.33 -35.62 -6.93
CA GLY A 39 21.43 -34.50 -7.85
C GLY A 39 22.50 -33.45 -7.49
N PRO A 40 22.99 -32.67 -8.47
CA PRO A 40 23.47 -31.36 -8.09
C PRO A 40 22.29 -30.65 -7.44
N LEU A 41 22.44 -30.25 -6.17
CA LEU A 41 21.62 -29.19 -5.63
C LEU A 41 21.95 -27.95 -6.46
N ILE A 42 21.26 -27.77 -7.59
CA ILE A 42 21.23 -26.52 -8.31
C ILE A 42 20.39 -25.61 -7.40
N LEU A 43 21.05 -25.04 -6.39
CA LEU A 43 20.67 -23.72 -5.91
C LEU A 43 20.93 -22.76 -7.06
N SER A 44 20.07 -22.80 -8.09
CA SER A 44 19.70 -21.54 -8.69
C SER A 44 18.93 -20.85 -7.59
N LEU A 45 19.65 -20.02 -6.82
CA LEU A 45 19.02 -18.77 -6.40
C LEU A 45 18.34 -18.28 -7.67
N PRO A 46 17.01 -18.05 -7.70
CA PRO A 46 16.49 -17.28 -8.81
C PRO A 46 17.37 -16.04 -8.81
N ASP A 47 18.06 -15.83 -9.93
CA ASP A 47 18.82 -14.63 -10.20
C ASP A 47 17.79 -13.50 -10.43
N THR A 48 16.83 -13.38 -9.52
CA THR A 48 16.09 -12.16 -9.26
C THR A 48 17.03 -11.30 -8.46
N GLN A 49 18.17 -10.93 -9.06
CA GLN A 49 18.73 -9.62 -8.77
C GLN A 49 17.57 -8.67 -9.04
N ILE A 50 16.93 -8.22 -7.97
CA ILE A 50 16.18 -6.98 -8.00
C ILE A 50 17.19 -6.00 -8.59
N LEU A 51 16.99 -5.62 -9.86
CA LEU A 51 17.78 -4.58 -10.50
C LEU A 51 17.34 -3.28 -9.85
N GLU A 52 17.78 -3.08 -8.61
CA GLU A 52 17.64 -1.85 -7.87
C GLU A 52 18.42 -0.80 -8.64
N LYS A 53 17.67 0.13 -9.22
CA LYS A 53 18.21 1.21 -10.04
C LYS A 53 18.17 2.51 -9.27
N PRO A 54 19.15 3.40 -9.50
CA PRO A 54 19.11 4.72 -8.91
C PRO A 54 17.91 5.51 -9.43
N LEU A 55 17.33 6.32 -8.55
CA LEU A 55 16.31 7.29 -8.86
C LEU A 55 16.81 8.66 -8.45
N ARG A 56 16.55 9.67 -9.29
CA ARG A 56 16.71 11.07 -8.92
C ARG A 56 15.37 11.79 -9.02
N ALA A 57 15.23 12.81 -8.20
CA ALA A 57 14.06 13.68 -8.19
C ALA A 57 14.52 15.15 -8.19
N GLU A 58 14.11 15.89 -9.22
CA GLU A 58 14.41 17.30 -9.36
C GLU A 58 13.20 18.14 -8.95
N LEU A 59 13.39 19.10 -8.05
CA LEU A 59 12.31 19.97 -7.60
C LEU A 59 11.82 20.85 -8.76
N VAL A 60 10.51 20.82 -9.03
CA VAL A 60 9.87 21.65 -10.05
C VAL A 60 9.25 22.89 -9.40
N PHE A 61 8.35 22.70 -8.43
CA PHE A 61 7.75 23.80 -7.68
C PHE A 61 7.21 23.35 -6.31
N LYS A 62 6.88 24.33 -5.47
CA LYS A 62 6.13 24.16 -4.22
C LYS A 62 4.91 25.08 -4.24
N LEU A 63 3.75 24.56 -3.84
CA LEU A 63 2.53 25.33 -3.61
C LEU A 63 2.21 25.27 -2.12
N GLY A 64 2.07 26.41 -1.46
CA GLY A 64 1.76 26.46 -0.04
C GLY A 64 2.59 27.51 0.67
N SER A 65 1.95 28.61 1.05
CA SER A 65 2.59 29.77 1.65
C SER A 65 1.54 30.64 2.35
N ASN A 66 1.94 31.79 2.89
CA ASN A 66 1.02 32.81 3.37
C ASN A 66 0.45 33.70 2.24
N LYS A 67 0.74 33.39 0.97
CA LYS A 67 0.21 34.15 -0.16
C LYS A 67 -1.27 33.83 -0.37
N PRO A 68 -2.07 34.78 -0.90
CA PRO A 68 -3.45 34.51 -1.27
C PRO A 68 -3.57 33.30 -2.20
N ASN A 69 -4.53 32.42 -1.91
CA ASN A 69 -4.82 31.16 -2.62
C ASN A 69 -3.80 30.02 -2.40
N GLU A 70 -2.69 30.27 -1.70
CA GLU A 70 -1.77 29.23 -1.24
C GLU A 70 -1.81 29.04 0.28
N ASP A 71 -2.74 29.71 0.94
CA ASP A 71 -3.02 29.69 2.38
C ASP A 71 -3.78 28.42 2.78
N PHE A 72 -3.14 27.27 2.59
CA PHE A 72 -3.74 25.98 2.86
C PHE A 72 -3.91 25.71 4.35
N TYR A 73 -5.06 25.16 4.72
CA TYR A 73 -5.35 24.74 6.09
C TYR A 73 -5.81 23.28 6.10
N ARG A 74 -5.00 22.39 6.71
CA ARG A 74 -5.29 20.95 6.79
C ARG A 74 -5.52 20.31 5.41
N LEU A 75 -4.46 20.30 4.59
CA LEU A 75 -4.44 19.54 3.33
C LEU A 75 -4.64 18.05 3.62
N ARG A 76 -5.56 17.40 2.89
CA ARG A 76 -5.85 15.97 3.07
C ARG A 76 -5.50 15.12 1.88
N SER A 77 -5.82 15.61 0.68
CA SER A 77 -5.66 14.86 -0.55
C SER A 77 -5.59 15.83 -1.70
N PHE A 78 -5.06 15.36 -2.82
CA PHE A 78 -5.07 16.08 -4.08
C PHE A 78 -5.23 15.08 -5.21
N THR A 79 -5.52 15.58 -6.40
CA THR A 79 -5.53 14.78 -7.63
C THR A 79 -5.11 15.65 -8.79
N VAL A 80 -4.64 15.03 -9.87
CA VAL A 80 -4.23 15.71 -11.09
C VAL A 80 -5.04 15.14 -12.24
N ASP A 81 -5.60 16.03 -13.04
CA ASP A 81 -6.22 15.64 -14.31
C ASP A 81 -5.11 15.14 -15.25
N LYS A 82 -5.08 13.82 -15.49
CA LYS A 82 -4.08 13.18 -16.37
C LYS A 82 -4.11 13.71 -17.81
N LYS A 83 -5.19 14.37 -18.24
CA LYS A 83 -5.31 14.92 -19.60
C LYS A 83 -4.73 16.32 -19.72
N ASN A 84 -5.10 17.24 -18.83
CA ASN A 84 -4.70 18.65 -18.93
C ASN A 84 -3.60 19.05 -17.94
N GLY A 85 -3.26 18.19 -16.98
CA GLY A 85 -2.27 18.45 -15.92
C GLY A 85 -2.76 19.42 -14.84
N GLN A 86 -4.05 19.76 -14.81
CA GLN A 86 -4.63 20.61 -13.77
C GLN A 86 -4.61 19.88 -12.42
N ILE A 87 -4.29 20.61 -11.35
CA ILE A 87 -4.06 20.07 -10.02
C ILE A 87 -5.20 20.53 -9.12
N TYR A 88 -5.90 19.60 -8.49
CA TYR A 88 -7.01 19.87 -7.59
C TYR A 88 -6.60 19.49 -6.17
N ILE A 89 -6.57 20.47 -5.27
CA ILE A 89 -6.13 20.31 -3.89
C ILE A 89 -7.34 20.42 -2.97
N LEU A 90 -7.55 19.41 -2.12
CA LEU A 90 -8.61 19.38 -1.12
C LEU A 90 -8.12 20.04 0.18
N ASP A 91 -8.48 21.32 0.34
CA ASP A 91 -8.16 22.18 1.48
C ASP A 91 -9.28 22.12 2.52
N THR A 92 -9.25 21.05 3.33
CA THR A 92 -10.38 20.67 4.18
C THR A 92 -10.61 21.62 5.33
N GLY A 93 -9.55 22.21 5.89
CA GLY A 93 -9.69 23.20 6.96
C GLY A 93 -10.50 24.41 6.51
N ASN A 94 -10.35 24.81 5.24
CA ASN A 94 -11.14 25.85 4.60
C ASN A 94 -12.39 25.32 3.87
N SER A 95 -12.64 24.00 3.91
CA SER A 95 -13.78 23.33 3.27
C SER A 95 -13.94 23.68 1.78
N ARG A 96 -12.82 23.81 1.06
CA ARG A 96 -12.75 24.18 -0.35
C ARG A 96 -11.85 23.24 -1.15
N ILE A 97 -12.00 23.29 -2.46
CA ILE A 97 -11.09 22.67 -3.43
C ILE A 97 -10.50 23.79 -4.26
N GLN A 98 -9.18 23.80 -4.39
CA GLN A 98 -8.45 24.78 -5.19
C GLN A 98 -7.88 24.10 -6.42
N CYS A 99 -8.06 24.73 -7.58
CA CYS A 99 -7.55 24.26 -8.87
C CYS A 99 -6.36 25.11 -9.30
N PHE A 100 -5.28 24.45 -9.69
CA PHE A 100 -4.05 25.06 -10.20
C PHE A 100 -3.71 24.51 -11.58
N SER A 101 -3.00 25.30 -12.38
CA SER A 101 -2.42 24.83 -13.65
C SER A 101 -1.31 23.81 -13.41
N LYS A 102 -0.87 23.15 -14.47
CA LYS A 102 0.27 22.20 -14.41
C LYS A 102 1.60 22.85 -13.99
N GLU A 103 1.69 24.19 -14.11
CA GLU A 103 2.80 25.04 -13.66
C GLU A 103 2.58 25.62 -12.25
N GLY A 104 1.48 25.27 -11.58
CA GLY A 104 1.21 25.72 -10.22
C GLY A 104 0.56 27.11 -10.11
N LYS A 105 0.01 27.66 -11.19
CA LYS A 105 -0.74 28.92 -11.12
C LYS A 105 -2.16 28.67 -10.65
N PHE A 106 -2.64 29.42 -9.66
CA PHE A 106 -4.03 29.36 -9.23
C PHE A 106 -4.97 29.69 -10.41
N LEU A 107 -6.01 28.87 -10.59
CA LEU A 107 -7.02 29.06 -11.63
C LEU A 107 -8.36 29.49 -11.02
N PHE A 108 -8.90 28.67 -10.13
CA PHE A 108 -10.17 28.92 -9.45
C PHE A 108 -10.29 28.04 -8.19
N SER A 109 -11.30 28.32 -7.37
CA SER A 109 -11.67 27.47 -6.24
C SER A 109 -13.18 27.28 -6.16
N PHE A 110 -13.60 26.18 -5.54
CA PHE A 110 -15.01 25.84 -5.37
C PHE A 110 -15.23 25.00 -4.10
N GLY A 111 -16.49 24.79 -3.75
CA GLY A 111 -16.88 24.20 -2.47
C GLY A 111 -16.96 25.24 -1.35
N ARG A 112 -17.77 24.93 -0.35
CA ARG A 112 -17.93 25.75 0.86
C ARG A 112 -18.31 24.86 2.03
N ARG A 113 -18.04 25.36 3.24
CA ARG A 113 -18.48 24.69 4.46
C ARG A 113 -20.01 24.65 4.54
N GLY A 114 -20.57 23.49 4.84
CA GLY A 114 -21.99 23.35 5.08
C GLY A 114 -22.46 21.90 5.14
N GLN A 115 -23.73 21.64 4.84
CA GLN A 115 -24.33 20.29 4.81
C GLN A 115 -25.22 20.07 3.58
N GLY A 116 -25.51 21.12 2.80
CA GLY A 116 -26.26 21.06 1.56
C GLY A 116 -25.52 20.30 0.45
N PRO A 117 -26.19 20.04 -0.70
CA PRO A 117 -25.58 19.40 -1.87
C PRO A 117 -24.35 20.19 -2.35
N GLY A 118 -23.22 19.51 -2.56
CA GLY A 118 -21.97 20.16 -3.00
C GLY A 118 -21.25 20.96 -1.92
N GLU A 119 -21.75 20.97 -0.68
CA GLU A 119 -21.06 21.56 0.46
C GLU A 119 -20.18 20.52 1.14
N LEU A 120 -19.01 20.94 1.58
CA LEU A 120 -17.99 20.08 2.17
C LEU A 120 -17.96 20.27 3.68
N SER A 121 -17.63 19.20 4.41
CA SER A 121 -17.22 19.33 5.80
C SER A 121 -15.75 19.70 5.90
N ASN A 122 -15.35 20.10 7.11
CA ASN A 122 -13.95 20.34 7.43
C ASN A 122 -13.11 19.06 7.64
N ASN A 123 -13.63 17.91 7.20
CA ASN A 123 -13.02 16.60 7.40
C ASN A 123 -13.30 15.64 6.21
N ALA A 124 -13.50 16.19 5.01
CA ALA A 124 -13.49 15.37 3.80
C ALA A 124 -12.13 14.64 3.68
N SER A 125 -12.13 13.40 3.21
CA SER A 125 -10.96 12.50 3.34
C SER A 125 -10.16 12.34 2.05
N LYS A 126 -10.82 12.31 0.89
CA LYS A 126 -10.18 11.98 -0.40
C LYS A 126 -10.78 12.79 -1.53
N ILE A 127 -9.95 13.21 -2.47
CA ILE A 127 -10.36 13.72 -3.78
C ILE A 127 -9.75 12.85 -4.87
N LYS A 128 -10.50 12.53 -5.92
CA LYS A 128 -9.99 11.74 -7.06
C LYS A 128 -10.76 12.06 -8.33
N ILE A 129 -10.06 12.16 -9.45
CA ILE A 129 -10.67 12.18 -10.78
C ILE A 129 -10.85 10.75 -11.25
N LEU A 130 -12.08 10.38 -11.64
CA LEU A 130 -12.39 9.05 -12.15
C LEU A 130 -12.41 9.02 -13.68
N SER A 131 -12.58 7.82 -14.24
CA SER A 131 -12.49 7.54 -15.68
C SER A 131 -13.58 8.22 -16.52
N ASP A 132 -14.65 8.70 -15.88
CA ASP A 132 -15.70 9.51 -16.50
C ASP A 132 -15.36 11.01 -16.58
N GLY A 133 -14.18 11.42 -16.09
CA GLY A 133 -13.70 12.80 -16.12
C GLY A 133 -14.28 13.69 -15.03
N ASN A 134 -14.97 13.13 -14.03
CA ASN A 134 -15.52 13.91 -12.92
C ASN A 134 -14.64 13.81 -11.67
N ILE A 135 -14.75 14.83 -10.81
CA ILE A 135 -14.08 14.94 -9.52
C ILE A 135 -14.99 14.36 -8.45
N TYR A 136 -14.49 13.36 -7.74
CA TYR A 136 -15.17 12.70 -6.63
C TYR A 136 -14.50 13.09 -5.32
N VAL A 137 -15.30 13.54 -4.37
CA VAL A 137 -14.84 13.94 -3.03
C VAL A 137 -15.53 13.08 -2.00
N ILE A 138 -14.76 12.22 -1.33
CA ILE A 138 -15.26 11.39 -0.24
C ILE A 138 -15.30 12.25 1.03
N ASP A 139 -16.50 12.48 1.55
CA ASP A 139 -16.74 13.12 2.83
C ASP A 139 -17.37 12.14 3.81
N ASN A 140 -16.51 11.38 4.50
CA ASN A 140 -16.94 10.39 5.47
C ASN A 140 -17.69 11.02 6.67
N ARG A 141 -17.38 12.28 7.02
CA ARG A 141 -18.06 12.97 8.13
C ARG A 141 -19.51 13.28 7.78
N GLN A 142 -19.78 13.59 6.52
CA GLN A 142 -21.14 13.78 6.00
C GLN A 142 -21.76 12.49 5.44
N ARG A 143 -21.01 11.38 5.44
CA ARG A 143 -21.40 10.09 4.83
C ARG A 143 -21.85 10.29 3.39
N ARG A 144 -21.02 10.98 2.61
CA ARG A 144 -21.38 11.44 1.28
C ARG A 144 -20.18 11.44 0.36
N ILE A 145 -20.43 11.13 -0.90
CA ILE A 145 -19.49 11.39 -1.99
C ILE A 145 -20.10 12.49 -2.84
N ASN A 146 -19.45 13.65 -2.88
CA ASN A 146 -19.85 14.75 -3.74
C ASN A 146 -19.13 14.61 -5.09
N VAL A 147 -19.88 14.85 -6.18
CA VAL A 147 -19.36 14.76 -7.55
C VAL A 147 -19.45 16.12 -8.22
N TYR A 148 -18.35 16.54 -8.83
CA TYR A 148 -18.21 17.81 -9.55
C TYR A 148 -17.61 17.53 -10.93
N ASN A 149 -17.85 18.41 -11.90
CA ASN A 149 -17.07 18.40 -13.13
C ASN A 149 -15.69 19.08 -12.91
N LEU A 150 -14.84 19.09 -13.94
CA LEU A 150 -13.51 19.68 -13.88
C LEU A 150 -13.53 21.20 -13.66
N GLU A 151 -14.62 21.89 -14.01
CA GLU A 151 -14.81 23.32 -13.76
C GLU A 151 -15.32 23.63 -12.33
N GLY A 152 -15.50 22.61 -11.49
CA GLY A 152 -15.95 22.77 -10.10
C GLY A 152 -17.46 22.93 -9.92
N LYS A 153 -18.25 22.73 -10.98
CA LYS A 153 -19.71 22.70 -10.90
C LYS A 153 -20.16 21.39 -10.24
N PHE A 154 -20.94 21.52 -9.17
CA PHE A 154 -21.59 20.38 -8.52
C PHE A 154 -22.53 19.67 -9.49
N LEU A 155 -22.42 18.34 -9.56
CA LEU A 155 -23.27 17.48 -10.38
C LEU A 155 -24.32 16.78 -9.52
N PHE A 156 -23.87 15.98 -8.56
CA PHE A 156 -24.74 15.25 -7.64
C PHE A 156 -23.96 14.77 -6.42
N SER A 157 -24.67 14.18 -5.46
CA SER A 157 -24.04 13.50 -4.35
C SER A 157 -24.67 12.16 -4.05
N GLY A 158 -23.83 11.16 -3.78
CA GLY A 158 -24.22 9.85 -3.31
C GLY A 158 -24.08 9.78 -1.79
N LYS A 159 -25.17 9.49 -1.06
CA LYS A 159 -25.10 9.29 0.40
C LYS A 159 -24.56 7.91 0.69
N THR A 160 -23.39 7.78 1.30
CA THR A 160 -22.76 6.49 1.60
C THR A 160 -23.27 5.90 2.91
N LYS A 161 -24.59 5.70 3.02
CA LYS A 161 -25.18 5.08 4.22
C LYS A 161 -24.97 3.57 4.14
N PHE A 162 -23.84 3.11 4.66
CA PHE A 162 -23.57 1.71 4.93
C PHE A 162 -23.45 1.54 6.44
N GLU A 163 -24.37 0.80 7.05
CA GLU A 163 -24.36 0.52 8.49
C GLU A 163 -23.85 -0.91 8.70
N PHE A 164 -22.72 -1.06 9.39
CA PHE A 164 -22.39 -2.31 10.06
C PHE A 164 -23.20 -2.34 11.35
N SER A 165 -24.04 -3.37 11.53
CA SER A 165 -24.78 -3.57 12.77
C SER A 165 -24.14 -4.72 13.53
N THR A 166 -23.65 -4.43 14.74
CA THR A 166 -23.48 -5.45 15.78
C THR A 166 -24.75 -5.52 16.62
N ASP A 167 -24.89 -6.53 17.49
CA ASP A 167 -26.03 -6.65 18.41
C ASP A 167 -26.20 -5.46 19.36
N THR A 168 -25.21 -4.55 19.44
CA THR A 168 -25.21 -3.43 20.39
C THR A 168 -24.90 -2.05 19.81
N THR A 169 -24.36 -1.94 18.58
CA THR A 169 -24.03 -0.64 17.95
C THR A 169 -24.02 -0.68 16.43
N SER A 170 -24.43 0.43 15.78
CA SER A 170 -24.34 0.62 14.33
C SER A 170 -23.29 1.68 13.97
N PHE A 171 -22.31 1.33 13.14
CA PHE A 171 -21.29 2.25 12.64
C PHE A 171 -21.40 2.45 11.14
N SER A 172 -21.08 3.66 10.67
CA SER A 172 -21.02 3.94 9.23
C SER A 172 -19.65 3.62 8.65
N ALA A 173 -19.62 2.96 7.48
CA ALA A 173 -18.37 2.68 6.79
C ALA A 173 -17.62 3.98 6.41
N PHE A 174 -16.31 3.98 6.67
CA PHE A 174 -15.39 5.03 6.22
C PHE A 174 -14.68 4.54 4.96
N PHE A 175 -14.78 5.32 3.88
CA PHE A 175 -14.14 5.01 2.62
C PHE A 175 -12.82 5.79 2.45
N ASN A 176 -11.76 5.10 2.06
CA ASN A 176 -10.42 5.64 1.83
C ASN A 176 -10.22 6.08 0.39
N ASP A 177 -10.71 5.28 -0.55
CA ASP A 177 -10.49 5.50 -1.97
C ASP A 177 -11.67 5.01 -2.80
N ILE A 178 -11.75 5.48 -4.04
CA ILE A 178 -12.79 5.16 -5.01
C ILE A 178 -12.18 4.90 -6.38
N VAL A 179 -12.75 3.98 -7.15
CA VAL A 179 -12.46 3.81 -8.57
C VAL A 179 -13.74 3.50 -9.33
N LEU A 180 -13.81 3.93 -10.61
CA LEU A 180 -14.90 3.63 -11.51
C LEU A 180 -14.43 2.66 -12.59
N LEU A 181 -15.06 1.49 -12.65
CA LEU A 181 -14.79 0.45 -13.63
C LEU A 181 -16.12 -0.05 -14.21
N ASN A 182 -16.28 0.03 -15.53
CA ASN A 182 -17.50 -0.39 -16.24
C ASN A 182 -18.83 0.16 -15.66
N ASN A 183 -18.87 1.45 -15.33
CA ASN A 183 -20.02 2.10 -14.68
C ASN A 183 -20.36 1.55 -13.28
N VAL A 184 -19.39 0.88 -12.65
CA VAL A 184 -19.50 0.38 -11.29
C VAL A 184 -18.47 1.08 -10.41
N TYR A 185 -18.92 1.65 -9.31
CA TYR A 185 -18.06 2.29 -8.32
C TYR A 185 -17.56 1.23 -7.34
N TYR A 186 -16.24 1.20 -7.16
CA TYR A 186 -15.58 0.37 -6.16
C TYR A 186 -14.95 1.29 -5.12
N LEU A 187 -15.25 1.04 -3.86
CA LEU A 187 -14.86 1.87 -2.73
C LEU A 187 -14.00 1.03 -1.78
N SER A 188 -12.83 1.53 -1.37
CA SER A 188 -12.04 0.85 -0.34
C SER A 188 -12.36 1.36 1.06
N SER A 189 -12.40 0.46 2.03
CA SER A 189 -12.47 0.71 3.47
C SER A 189 -11.44 -0.16 4.17
N PHE A 190 -10.96 0.31 5.32
CA PHE A 190 -9.96 -0.37 6.15
C PHE A 190 -10.59 -0.87 7.47
N TYR A 191 -11.92 -0.95 7.52
CA TYR A 191 -12.63 -1.29 8.73
C TYR A 191 -12.29 -2.72 9.17
N LEU A 192 -12.21 -2.95 10.46
CA LEU A 192 -11.78 -4.23 11.00
C LEU A 192 -12.98 -4.81 11.72
N GLU A 193 -13.53 -5.88 11.16
CA GLU A 193 -14.58 -6.69 11.78
C GLU A 193 -14.41 -8.13 11.28
N GLU A 194 -14.91 -9.09 12.07
CA GLU A 194 -14.99 -10.48 11.64
C GLU A 194 -15.81 -10.56 10.34
N ASN A 195 -15.18 -11.01 9.25
CA ASN A 195 -15.71 -11.01 7.88
C ASN A 195 -15.85 -9.64 7.19
N HIS A 196 -15.16 -8.61 7.67
CA HIS A 196 -15.12 -7.33 6.95
C HIS A 196 -14.51 -7.50 5.55
N LYS A 197 -15.21 -6.92 4.58
CA LYS A 197 -14.79 -6.84 3.19
C LYS A 197 -14.36 -5.40 2.89
N PRO A 198 -13.07 -5.15 2.65
CA PRO A 198 -12.54 -3.81 2.44
C PRO A 198 -12.97 -3.18 1.11
N ILE A 199 -13.57 -3.92 0.17
CA ILE A 199 -14.01 -3.38 -1.12
C ILE A 199 -15.53 -3.44 -1.21
N HIS A 200 -16.16 -2.29 -1.44
CA HIS A 200 -17.61 -2.15 -1.57
C HIS A 200 -17.97 -1.71 -2.98
N ILE A 201 -19.06 -2.26 -3.50
CA ILE A 201 -19.54 -2.02 -4.86
C ILE A 201 -20.81 -1.19 -4.81
N SER A 202 -20.91 -0.19 -5.69
CA SER A 202 -22.11 0.61 -5.87
C SER A 202 -22.34 0.88 -7.36
N HIS A 203 -23.53 0.58 -7.88
CA HIS A 203 -23.95 1.00 -9.23
C HIS A 203 -24.56 2.40 -9.24
N LYS A 204 -25.23 2.76 -8.14
CA LYS A 204 -25.84 4.08 -7.92
C LYS A 204 -25.23 4.64 -6.65
N LEU A 205 -24.11 5.34 -6.82
CA LEU A 205 -23.28 5.91 -5.76
C LEU A 205 -24.11 6.29 -4.52
N GLY A 206 -23.77 5.68 -3.38
CA GLY A 206 -24.47 5.87 -2.11
C GLY A 206 -25.28 4.66 -1.63
N LYS A 207 -25.68 3.77 -2.54
CA LYS A 207 -26.15 2.44 -2.17
C LYS A 207 -25.03 1.43 -2.39
N VAL A 208 -24.60 0.74 -1.35
CA VAL A 208 -23.72 -0.43 -1.52
C VAL A 208 -24.58 -1.61 -1.95
N ASP A 209 -24.33 -2.11 -3.15
CA ASP A 209 -25.08 -3.23 -3.73
C ASP A 209 -24.44 -4.58 -3.35
N SER A 210 -23.11 -4.63 -3.19
CA SER A 210 -22.37 -5.81 -2.74
C SER A 210 -20.99 -5.44 -2.22
N SER A 211 -20.25 -6.38 -1.64
CA SER A 211 -18.86 -6.17 -1.20
C SER A 211 -18.00 -7.42 -1.39
N PHE A 212 -16.70 -7.22 -1.52
CA PHE A 212 -15.66 -8.25 -1.56
C PHE A 212 -14.33 -7.71 -1.06
N GLY A 213 -13.28 -8.51 -1.20
CA GLY A 213 -11.96 -8.20 -0.69
C GLY A 213 -11.74 -8.85 0.65
N THR A 214 -10.47 -9.00 1.01
CA THR A 214 -10.08 -9.53 2.31
C THR A 214 -9.14 -8.52 2.92
N PHE A 215 -9.49 -8.03 4.11
CA PHE A 215 -8.51 -7.31 4.90
C PHE A 215 -7.51 -8.33 5.46
N VAL A 216 -6.22 -8.09 5.24
CA VAL A 216 -5.16 -8.96 5.75
C VAL A 216 -4.54 -8.27 6.95
N GLU A 217 -4.70 -8.86 8.12
CA GLU A 217 -3.98 -8.41 9.30
C GLU A 217 -2.50 -8.81 9.19
N PRO A 218 -1.55 -7.90 9.45
CA PRO A 218 -0.18 -8.26 9.75
C PRO A 218 -0.14 -9.10 11.03
N ALA A 219 -0.30 -10.41 10.89
CA ALA A 219 -0.05 -11.36 11.96
C ALA A 219 1.36 -11.92 11.81
N VAL A 220 2.08 -11.99 12.93
CA VAL A 220 3.39 -12.61 13.04
C VAL A 220 3.28 -14.05 12.50
N ASN A 221 3.90 -14.26 11.34
CA ASN A 221 4.11 -15.54 10.64
C ASN A 221 2.94 -16.29 9.98
N GLN A 222 1.68 -15.81 9.92
CA GLN A 222 0.63 -16.49 9.13
C GLN A 222 -0.48 -15.54 8.61
N LEU A 223 -0.83 -15.67 7.33
CA LEU A 223 -2.08 -15.17 6.74
C LEU A 223 -3.28 -15.72 7.51
N LYS A 224 -3.80 -14.98 8.49
CA LYS A 224 -5.09 -15.29 9.15
C LYS A 224 -6.09 -14.18 8.86
N ARG A 225 -7.16 -14.57 8.15
CA ARG A 225 -8.40 -13.81 8.03
C ARG A 225 -8.93 -13.52 9.45
N ILE A 226 -9.09 -12.25 9.81
CA ILE A 226 -9.50 -11.83 11.16
C ILE A 226 -10.87 -12.43 11.50
N SER A 227 -10.93 -13.23 12.56
CA SER A 227 -12.18 -13.77 13.12
C SER A 227 -12.56 -13.18 14.48
N LYS A 228 -11.77 -12.27 15.08
CA LYS A 228 -12.18 -11.52 16.28
C LYS A 228 -11.19 -10.41 16.63
N LEU A 229 -11.70 -9.21 16.89
CA LEU A 229 -10.89 -8.10 17.40
C LEU A 229 -10.98 -7.99 18.93
N PRO A 230 -9.88 -7.62 19.62
CA PRO A 230 -9.93 -7.19 21.00
C PRO A 230 -10.52 -5.77 21.12
N HIS A 231 -11.41 -5.59 22.09
CA HIS A 231 -12.08 -4.33 22.40
C HIS A 231 -11.20 -3.48 23.33
N PRO A 232 -10.89 -2.21 23.03
CA PRO A 232 -10.14 -1.32 23.90
C PRO A 232 -10.98 -0.15 24.45
N ASP A 233 -10.56 0.33 25.62
CA ASP A 233 -11.13 1.41 26.41
C ASP A 233 -11.01 2.81 25.77
N TRP A 234 -11.83 3.75 26.26
CA TRP A 234 -12.58 4.73 25.48
C TRP A 234 -12.04 6.17 25.42
N TRP A 235 -10.77 6.46 25.76
CA TRP A 235 -10.37 7.87 25.96
C TRP A 235 -8.95 8.30 25.53
N ARG A 236 -8.34 7.70 24.50
CA ARG A 236 -7.16 8.30 23.81
C ARG A 236 -7.25 8.09 22.29
N MET A 237 -7.25 9.19 21.54
CA MET A 237 -7.79 9.28 20.17
C MET A 237 -6.74 9.79 19.16
N TRP A 238 -7.02 9.54 17.87
CA TRP A 238 -6.46 10.12 16.62
C TRP A 238 -5.55 9.20 15.78
N TYR A 239 -6.19 8.50 14.83
CA TYR A 239 -5.73 8.41 13.45
C TYR A 239 -6.89 8.84 12.56
N ALA A 240 -6.62 9.73 11.60
CA ALA A 240 -7.63 10.21 10.66
C ALA A 240 -7.53 9.45 9.32
N ASN A 241 -7.66 8.13 9.38
CA ASN A 241 -8.19 7.17 8.38
C ASN A 241 -8.36 7.63 6.91
N SER A 242 -7.32 8.17 6.30
CA SER A 242 -7.28 8.46 4.87
C SER A 242 -5.95 8.00 4.32
N GLY A 243 -5.97 7.05 3.38
CA GLY A 243 -4.78 6.64 2.62
C GLY A 243 -4.18 5.28 2.95
N ILE A 244 -4.72 4.52 3.91
CA ILE A 244 -4.21 3.17 4.26
C ILE A 244 -4.51 2.16 3.16
N THR A 245 -5.60 2.34 2.42
CA THR A 245 -5.96 1.48 1.31
C THR A 245 -6.11 2.30 0.06
N LYS A 246 -5.57 1.81 -1.05
CA LYS A 246 -5.64 2.47 -2.36
C LYS A 246 -6.22 1.50 -3.39
N LEU A 247 -6.92 2.06 -4.38
CA LEU A 247 -7.53 1.31 -5.48
C LEU A 247 -7.10 1.88 -6.82
N VAL A 248 -6.74 0.99 -7.74
CA VAL A 248 -6.58 1.33 -9.14
C VAL A 248 -7.25 0.29 -10.03
N ALA A 249 -7.84 0.75 -11.13
CA ALA A 249 -8.33 -0.13 -12.18
C ALA A 249 -7.16 -0.43 -13.13
N ALA A 250 -6.83 -1.71 -13.30
CA ALA A 250 -5.68 -2.17 -14.08
C ALA A 250 -6.03 -2.30 -15.57
N ASN A 251 -7.20 -2.88 -15.86
CA ASN A 251 -7.76 -3.00 -17.21
C ASN A 251 -9.29 -3.03 -17.11
N LYS A 252 -9.97 -3.35 -18.23
CA LYS A 252 -11.45 -3.29 -18.31
C LYS A 252 -12.19 -4.14 -17.27
N ASN A 253 -11.58 -5.12 -16.59
CA ASN A 253 -12.30 -5.98 -15.64
C ASN A 253 -11.54 -6.32 -14.35
N GLU A 254 -10.44 -5.62 -14.06
CA GLU A 254 -9.57 -5.95 -12.94
C GLU A 254 -9.27 -4.74 -12.07
N ILE A 255 -9.19 -4.99 -10.76
CA ILE A 255 -8.93 -3.98 -9.74
C ILE A 255 -7.74 -4.44 -8.92
N ILE A 256 -6.82 -3.51 -8.69
CA ILE A 256 -5.72 -3.72 -7.76
C ILE A 256 -6.02 -2.92 -6.50
N PHE A 257 -6.04 -3.65 -5.39
CA PHE A 257 -6.11 -3.12 -4.06
C PHE A 257 -4.72 -3.11 -3.46
N SER A 258 -4.34 -1.99 -2.87
CA SER A 258 -3.13 -1.86 -2.09
C SER A 258 -3.47 -1.60 -0.63
N GLN A 259 -2.72 -2.25 0.26
CA GLN A 259 -2.69 -1.96 1.68
C GLN A 259 -1.35 -1.32 2.02
N ALA A 260 -1.39 -0.22 2.76
CA ALA A 260 -0.22 0.54 3.16
C ALA A 260 0.72 -0.27 4.06
N PHE A 261 0.15 -1.08 4.95
CA PHE A 261 0.90 -1.97 5.84
C PHE A 261 0.12 -3.26 6.17
N PRO A 262 0.74 -4.46 6.05
CA PRO A 262 2.02 -4.66 5.39
C PRO A 262 1.90 -4.30 3.90
N TYR A 263 3.02 -4.07 3.22
CA TYR A 263 3.00 -3.77 1.79
C TYR A 263 2.41 -4.97 1.05
N LEU A 264 1.14 -4.85 0.71
CA LEU A 264 0.34 -5.89 0.08
C LEU A 264 -0.35 -5.33 -1.15
N LEU A 265 -0.30 -6.09 -2.24
CA LEU A 265 -1.07 -5.85 -3.45
C LEU A 265 -1.95 -7.07 -3.70
N ILE A 266 -3.25 -6.85 -3.85
CA ILE A 266 -4.20 -7.89 -4.22
C ILE A 266 -4.91 -7.47 -5.50
N LYS A 267 -4.81 -8.34 -6.51
CA LYS A 267 -5.52 -8.24 -7.77
C LYS A 267 -6.83 -9.02 -7.67
N TYR A 268 -7.93 -8.34 -7.96
CA TYR A 268 -9.28 -8.89 -8.01
C TYR A 268 -9.85 -8.82 -9.42
N ASP A 269 -10.67 -9.80 -9.78
CA ASP A 269 -11.61 -9.64 -10.90
C ASP A 269 -12.76 -8.70 -10.52
N ALA A 270 -13.57 -8.30 -11.51
CA ALA A 270 -14.74 -7.42 -11.29
C ALA A 270 -15.80 -8.01 -10.34
N LYS A 271 -15.79 -9.34 -10.10
CA LYS A 271 -16.70 -10.06 -9.20
C LYS A 271 -16.15 -10.22 -7.78
N GLY A 272 -14.88 -9.84 -7.56
CA GLY A 272 -14.22 -9.93 -6.27
C GLY A 272 -13.48 -11.22 -5.99
N GLN A 273 -13.25 -12.05 -7.00
CA GLN A 273 -12.37 -13.21 -6.88
C GLN A 273 -10.93 -12.74 -6.87
N VAL A 274 -10.13 -13.26 -5.93
CA VAL A 274 -8.69 -13.00 -5.87
C VAL A 274 -8.05 -13.70 -7.06
N LEU A 275 -7.41 -12.93 -7.95
CA LEU A 275 -6.64 -13.46 -9.07
C LEU A 275 -5.18 -13.70 -8.68
N LYS A 276 -4.62 -12.77 -7.89
CA LYS A 276 -3.27 -12.87 -7.35
C LYS A 276 -3.15 -11.94 -6.15
N ASP A 277 -2.43 -12.36 -5.13
CA ASP A 277 -1.97 -11.52 -4.04
C ASP A 277 -0.45 -11.66 -3.88
N ILE A 278 0.21 -10.54 -3.61
CA ILE A 278 1.64 -10.53 -3.31
C ILE A 278 1.89 -9.66 -2.09
N MET A 279 2.83 -10.12 -1.27
CA MET A 279 3.51 -9.28 -0.30
C MET A 279 4.74 -8.71 -1.00
N GLY A 280 4.93 -7.39 -0.95
CA GLY A 280 6.08 -6.74 -1.57
C GLY A 280 7.36 -7.26 -0.95
N ASP A 281 8.31 -7.71 -1.77
CA ASP A 281 9.64 -8.11 -1.32
C ASP A 281 10.42 -6.87 -0.92
N VAL A 282 10.59 -6.56 0.36
CA VAL A 282 11.18 -5.29 0.81
C VAL A 282 12.39 -5.49 1.70
N GLU A 283 13.30 -4.51 1.68
CA GLU A 283 14.50 -4.48 2.53
C GLU A 283 14.25 -4.02 3.98
N PHE A 284 13.00 -4.06 4.46
CA PHE A 284 12.64 -3.74 5.84
C PHE A 284 11.69 -4.79 6.40
N ASP A 285 11.61 -4.89 7.72
CA ASP A 285 10.73 -5.88 8.33
C ASP A 285 9.25 -5.45 8.19
N THR A 286 8.49 -6.17 7.39
CA THR A 286 7.03 -6.01 7.27
C THR A 286 6.25 -6.76 8.35
N HIS A 287 6.91 -7.60 9.15
CA HIS A 287 6.30 -8.47 10.16
C HIS A 287 6.38 -7.90 11.58
N HIS A 288 6.61 -6.59 11.71
CA HIS A 288 6.50 -5.89 12.99
C HIS A 288 5.23 -6.28 13.74
N HIS A 289 5.33 -6.43 15.06
CA HIS A 289 4.16 -6.62 15.92
C HIS A 289 3.27 -5.40 15.83
N VAL A 290 2.22 -5.50 15.01
CA VAL A 290 1.21 -4.46 14.87
C VAL A 290 -0.05 -4.86 15.60
N GLU A 291 -0.49 -3.99 16.49
CA GLU A 291 -1.72 -4.10 17.23
C GLU A 291 -2.74 -3.11 16.64
N TYR A 292 -3.85 -3.64 16.12
CA TYR A 292 -5.00 -2.83 15.73
C TYR A 292 -5.97 -2.70 16.90
N VAL A 293 -5.96 -1.52 17.50
CA VAL A 293 -6.76 -1.17 18.66
C VAL A 293 -8.07 -0.54 18.15
N SER A 294 -9.13 -1.35 18.02
CA SER A 294 -10.41 -0.93 17.44
C SER A 294 -11.31 -0.21 18.44
N GLY A 295 -11.43 1.12 18.36
CA GLY A 295 -12.31 1.91 19.24
C GLY A 295 -13.68 2.24 18.63
N LYS A 296 -14.58 2.81 19.45
CA LYS A 296 -15.95 3.22 19.05
C LYS A 296 -16.06 4.21 17.87
N ILE A 297 -14.96 4.79 17.40
CA ILE A 297 -14.93 5.83 16.35
C ILE A 297 -13.79 5.62 15.35
N GLY A 298 -13.16 4.45 15.36
CA GLY A 298 -12.11 4.06 14.43
C GLY A 298 -11.04 3.17 15.06
N THR A 299 -10.23 2.54 14.21
CA THR A 299 -9.12 1.68 14.63
C THR A 299 -7.80 2.42 14.60
N ILE A 300 -7.00 2.26 15.66
CA ILE A 300 -5.62 2.77 15.76
C ILE A 300 -4.66 1.62 15.47
N MET A 301 -3.67 1.85 14.62
CA MET A 301 -2.56 0.95 14.42
C MET A 301 -1.41 1.32 15.37
N ARG A 302 -0.94 0.39 16.20
CA ARG A 302 0.24 0.54 17.06
C ARG A 302 1.28 -0.50 16.67
N THR A 303 2.55 -0.12 16.75
CA THR A 303 3.68 -1.03 16.54
C THR A 303 4.42 -1.21 17.86
N TYR A 304 4.85 -2.42 18.19
CA TYR A 304 5.67 -2.68 19.38
C TYR A 304 7.01 -3.34 18.98
N PRO A 305 8.17 -2.67 19.21
CA PRO A 305 8.33 -1.32 19.75
C PRO A 305 7.79 -0.23 18.81
N SER A 306 7.69 1.02 19.27
CA SER A 306 7.23 2.16 18.46
C SER A 306 8.21 2.47 17.33
N HIS A 307 8.04 1.82 16.17
CA HIS A 307 8.78 2.06 14.94
C HIS A 307 7.81 2.53 13.86
N THR A 308 8.27 3.39 12.97
CA THR A 308 7.50 3.71 11.77
C THR A 308 7.51 2.44 10.91
N THR A 309 6.34 1.97 10.47
CA THR A 309 6.24 0.85 9.53
C THR A 309 6.42 1.34 8.10
N GLY A 310 6.82 0.48 7.17
CA GLY A 310 6.87 0.84 5.76
C GLY A 310 5.47 1.09 5.22
N ILE A 311 5.35 2.09 4.35
CA ILE A 311 4.05 2.65 3.96
C ILE A 311 3.99 2.69 2.45
N VAL A 312 3.10 1.90 1.87
CA VAL A 312 2.68 2.13 0.48
C VAL A 312 1.95 3.46 0.43
N LEU A 313 2.48 4.36 -0.39
CA LEU A 313 1.99 5.74 -0.48
C LEU A 313 0.86 5.86 -1.48
N ASP A 314 0.97 5.11 -2.58
CA ASP A 314 -0.02 5.10 -3.64
C ASP A 314 0.06 3.80 -4.47
N VAL A 315 -0.95 3.58 -5.30
CA VAL A 315 -0.91 2.59 -6.38
C VAL A 315 -1.50 3.22 -7.63
N SER A 316 -0.80 3.12 -8.75
CA SER A 316 -1.24 3.72 -10.00
C SER A 316 -0.88 2.85 -11.20
N ILE A 317 -1.53 3.11 -12.34
CA ILE A 317 -1.21 2.49 -13.63
C ILE A 317 -0.62 3.57 -14.54
N ASN A 318 0.57 3.32 -15.07
CA ASN A 318 1.26 4.20 -16.01
C ASN A 318 0.78 3.98 -17.47
N ARG A 319 1.36 4.70 -18.43
CA ARG A 319 1.00 4.58 -19.87
C ARG A 319 1.35 3.22 -20.48
N ASP A 320 2.32 2.53 -19.91
CA ASP A 320 2.79 1.22 -20.38
C ASP A 320 2.00 0.06 -19.77
N ASN A 321 0.86 0.37 -19.10
CA ASN A 321 0.04 -0.58 -18.35
C ASN A 321 0.84 -1.34 -17.28
N GLN A 322 1.71 -0.63 -16.57
CA GLN A 322 2.45 -1.17 -15.43
C GLN A 322 1.91 -0.59 -14.13
N VAL A 323 1.98 -1.39 -13.07
CA VAL A 323 1.58 -0.98 -11.72
C VAL A 323 2.76 -0.28 -11.07
N VAL A 324 2.58 0.99 -10.75
CA VAL A 324 3.59 1.85 -10.12
C VAL A 324 3.23 2.02 -8.65
N VAL A 325 4.14 1.61 -7.78
CA VAL A 325 3.91 1.55 -6.33
C VAL A 325 5.03 2.30 -5.60
N PRO A 326 4.83 3.59 -5.30
CA PRO A 326 5.74 4.32 -4.43
C PRO A 326 5.55 3.91 -2.97
N TYR A 327 6.65 3.64 -2.26
CA TYR A 327 6.64 3.33 -0.83
C TYR A 327 7.89 3.87 -0.13
N LEU A 328 7.85 3.94 1.20
CA LEU A 328 9.00 4.32 2.02
C LEU A 328 9.55 3.15 2.83
N ASN A 329 10.88 3.08 2.92
CA ASN A 329 11.55 2.37 4.01
C ASN A 329 11.79 3.36 5.18
N PRO A 330 11.09 3.18 6.30
CA PRO A 330 11.18 4.07 7.46
C PRO A 330 12.44 3.85 8.30
N GLU A 331 13.06 2.67 8.22
CA GLU A 331 14.24 2.33 9.00
C GLU A 331 15.48 2.99 8.40
N GLN A 332 15.54 3.01 7.07
CA GLN A 332 16.69 3.50 6.32
C GLN A 332 16.48 4.88 5.68
N ASP A 333 15.28 5.47 5.79
CA ASP A 333 14.93 6.77 5.21
C ASP A 333 15.13 6.81 3.68
N PHE A 334 14.67 5.75 3.00
CA PHE A 334 14.69 5.61 1.55
C PHE A 334 13.28 5.65 0.97
N PHE A 335 13.15 6.25 -0.21
CA PHE A 335 11.97 6.21 -1.04
C PHE A 335 12.19 5.25 -2.21
N TYR A 336 11.18 4.42 -2.44
CA TYR A 336 11.18 3.41 -3.47
C TYR A 336 10.04 3.61 -4.45
N ILE A 337 10.25 3.15 -5.67
CA ILE A 337 9.19 2.90 -6.64
C ILE A 337 9.37 1.48 -7.17
N ASP A 338 8.44 0.61 -6.83
CA ASP A 338 8.32 -0.67 -7.51
C ASP A 338 7.45 -0.52 -8.76
N ILE A 339 7.91 -1.15 -9.83
CA ILE A 339 7.17 -1.28 -11.08
C ILE A 339 6.86 -2.75 -11.29
N TYR A 340 5.58 -3.09 -11.36
CA TYR A 340 5.11 -4.43 -11.68
C TYR A 340 4.43 -4.46 -13.05
N ASP A 341 4.39 -5.63 -13.68
CA ASP A 341 3.44 -5.88 -14.76
C ASP A 341 1.99 -5.99 -14.21
N LEU A 342 1.02 -6.13 -15.11
CA LEU A 342 -0.39 -6.30 -14.72
C LEU A 342 -0.66 -7.61 -13.97
N ASP A 343 0.25 -8.58 -14.06
CA ASP A 343 0.18 -9.85 -13.35
C ASP A 343 0.95 -9.77 -12.03
N LEU A 344 1.29 -8.58 -11.54
CA LEU A 344 2.00 -8.35 -10.27
C LEU A 344 3.34 -9.09 -10.20
N ASN A 345 4.06 -9.23 -11.31
CA ASN A 345 5.47 -9.63 -11.31
C ASN A 345 6.35 -8.37 -11.29
N LEU A 346 7.33 -8.35 -10.38
CA LEU A 346 8.22 -7.19 -10.22
C LEU A 346 9.12 -7.07 -11.46
N ILE A 347 9.03 -5.96 -12.17
CA ILE A 347 9.86 -5.64 -13.34
C ILE A 347 11.15 -4.93 -12.91
N SER A 348 11.01 -3.94 -12.02
CA SER A 348 12.13 -3.12 -11.58
C SER A 348 11.82 -2.41 -10.28
N ARG A 349 12.86 -2.16 -9.49
CA ARG A 349 12.81 -1.34 -8.29
C ARG A 349 13.72 -0.13 -8.47
N TYR A 350 13.20 1.04 -8.15
CA TYR A 350 13.97 2.27 -8.14
C TYR A 350 14.07 2.82 -6.73
N LYS A 351 15.25 3.33 -6.35
CA LYS A 351 15.55 3.79 -4.99
C LYS A 351 16.19 5.16 -5.00
N MET A 352 15.75 6.03 -4.09
CA MET A 352 16.44 7.28 -3.76
C MET A 352 16.36 7.57 -2.27
N LYS A 353 17.26 8.42 -1.77
CA LYS A 353 17.13 8.97 -0.42
C LYS A 353 15.78 9.66 -0.27
N ASN A 354 15.10 9.44 0.85
CA ASN A 354 13.83 10.09 1.11
C ASN A 354 14.03 11.61 1.23
N ILE A 355 13.49 12.33 0.24
CA ILE A 355 13.42 13.80 0.22
C ILE A 355 11.97 14.31 0.28
N ILE A 356 11.02 13.38 0.43
CA ILE A 356 9.59 13.62 0.25
C ILE A 356 8.88 13.68 1.59
N ALA A 357 9.14 12.70 2.46
CA ALA A 357 8.54 12.64 3.79
C ALA A 357 9.47 13.27 4.84
N VAL A 358 8.87 14.01 5.77
CA VAL A 358 9.57 14.68 6.88
C VAL A 358 10.04 13.63 7.90
N LYS A 359 11.21 13.87 8.50
CA LYS A 359 11.92 12.94 9.38
C LYS A 359 11.16 12.63 10.68
N LYS A 360 11.55 11.49 11.28
CA LYS A 360 11.10 10.98 12.58
C LYS A 360 11.34 12.02 13.70
N GLY A 361 10.27 12.53 14.32
CA GLY A 361 10.31 13.44 15.48
C GLY A 361 9.36 14.63 15.40
N GLU A 362 9.00 15.04 14.19
CA GLU A 362 7.96 16.04 13.91
C GLU A 362 6.71 15.27 13.47
N TYR A 363 5.63 15.31 14.24
CA TYR A 363 4.50 14.43 13.99
C TYR A 363 3.66 15.00 12.86
N ILE A 364 3.91 14.53 11.65
CA ILE A 364 3.21 14.96 10.46
C ILE A 364 2.67 13.74 9.74
N GLY A 365 1.34 13.65 9.66
CA GLY A 365 0.67 12.62 8.86
C GLY A 365 1.19 12.64 7.43
N MET A 366 1.62 11.48 6.94
CA MET A 366 2.02 11.33 5.55
C MET A 366 0.86 11.78 4.67
N GLY A 367 1.13 12.79 3.83
CA GLY A 367 0.16 13.27 2.87
C GLY A 367 -0.08 12.25 1.76
N ASP A 368 -1.00 12.58 0.86
CA ASP A 368 -1.18 11.84 -0.38
C ASP A 368 0.07 12.01 -1.26
N VAL A 369 0.41 10.98 -2.04
CA VAL A 369 1.44 11.00 -3.07
C VAL A 369 0.83 10.49 -4.36
N MET A 370 1.31 10.98 -5.50
CA MET A 370 0.90 10.49 -6.79
C MET A 370 2.03 10.66 -7.81
N ILE A 371 2.19 9.69 -8.69
CA ILE A 371 3.09 9.78 -9.84
C ILE A 371 2.23 9.84 -11.10
N ASP A 372 2.41 10.87 -11.91
CA ASP A 372 1.72 10.99 -13.18
C ASP A 372 2.44 10.25 -14.32
N ASN A 373 1.79 10.21 -15.47
CA ASN A 373 2.28 9.53 -16.67
C ASN A 373 3.51 10.20 -17.32
N ASP A 374 3.86 11.40 -16.89
CA ASP A 374 5.04 12.13 -17.35
C ASP A 374 6.15 12.09 -16.30
N ASN A 375 6.12 11.10 -15.40
CA ASN A 375 7.09 10.90 -14.33
C ASN A 375 7.22 12.10 -13.39
N ASN A 376 6.15 12.88 -13.21
CA ASN A 376 6.11 13.88 -12.16
C ASN A 376 5.58 13.24 -10.87
N LEU A 377 6.36 13.35 -9.81
CA LEU A 377 5.95 13.00 -8.47
C LEU A 377 5.34 14.23 -7.80
N TYR A 378 4.13 14.06 -7.29
CA TYR A 378 3.45 15.05 -6.47
C TYR A 378 3.34 14.50 -5.06
N ALA A 379 3.69 15.32 -4.07
CA ALA A 379 3.65 14.92 -2.67
C ALA A 379 3.07 16.03 -1.81
N LEU A 380 2.09 15.68 -0.98
CA LEU A 380 1.64 16.55 0.09
C LEU A 380 2.62 16.46 1.26
N VAL A 381 3.27 17.59 1.55
CA VAL A 381 4.21 17.74 2.63
C VAL A 381 3.56 18.62 3.68
N ILE A 382 3.37 18.09 4.87
CA ILE A 382 2.92 18.85 6.03
C ILE A 382 4.15 18.94 6.95
N SER A 383 4.28 20.02 7.72
CA SER A 383 5.41 20.22 8.64
C SER A 383 4.90 20.95 9.88
N GLU A 384 5.50 20.73 11.05
CA GLU A 384 5.21 21.57 12.22
C GLU A 384 5.79 22.98 12.03
N GLU A 385 6.92 23.09 11.34
CA GLU A 385 7.65 24.33 11.14
C GLU A 385 7.23 25.11 9.89
N ASN A 386 6.64 24.44 8.89
CA ASN A 386 6.29 25.03 7.60
C ASN A 386 4.79 24.99 7.31
N TYR A 387 4.32 25.92 6.48
CA TYR A 387 2.97 25.85 5.91
C TYR A 387 2.74 24.50 5.22
N PRO A 388 1.52 23.92 5.26
CA PRO A 388 1.20 22.76 4.44
C PRO A 388 1.45 23.05 2.97
N GLN A 389 2.13 22.14 2.26
CA GLN A 389 2.50 22.34 0.86
C GLN A 389 2.16 21.13 0.00
N LEU A 390 1.89 21.38 -1.28
CA LEU A 390 2.02 20.40 -2.34
C LEU A 390 3.33 20.65 -3.08
N VAL A 391 4.19 19.64 -3.16
CA VAL A 391 5.48 19.72 -3.84
C VAL A 391 5.46 18.85 -5.09
N LYS A 392 5.97 19.37 -6.20
CA LYS A 392 6.13 18.64 -7.46
C LYS A 392 7.61 18.42 -7.75
N TYR A 393 7.97 17.17 -8.04
CA TYR A 393 9.28 16.76 -8.51
C TYR A 393 9.19 16.11 -9.89
N LYS A 394 10.25 16.23 -10.69
CA LYS A 394 10.46 15.44 -11.90
C LYS A 394 11.33 14.24 -11.55
N LEU A 395 10.82 13.03 -11.78
CA LEU A 395 11.57 11.79 -11.57
C LEU A 395 12.44 11.48 -12.79
N ILE A 396 13.67 11.08 -12.52
CA ILE A 396 14.67 10.66 -13.49
C ILE A 396 15.08 9.23 -13.12
N PHE A 397 14.64 8.28 -13.94
CA PHE A 397 14.95 6.87 -13.82
C PHE A 397 16.25 6.59 -14.60
N GLU A 398 17.25 6.02 -13.94
CA GLU A 398 18.59 5.77 -14.50
C GLU A 398 18.83 4.34 -14.97
#